data_AF-A0A261ACP0-F1
#
_entry.id   AF-A0A261ACP0-F1
#
_cell.length_a   1.000
_cell.length_b   1.000
_cell.length_c   1.000
_cell.angle_alpha   90.00
_cell.angle_beta   90.00
_cell.angle_gamma   90.00
#
_symmetry.space_group_name_H-M   'P 1'
#
loop_
_entity.id
_entity.type
_entity.pdbx_description
1 polymer ?
#
loop_
_entity_poly.entity_id
_entity_poly.type
_entity_poly.pdbx_seq_one_letter_code
_entity_poly.pdbx_strand_id
1 'polypeptide(L)'
;MSSQTTILIVLAIVGATYGLRCHLISYGNLNDPNAITTATSLQDCPIGANSCVKTIDYSRNVFSKQCQIGNCTTAAGAVQAPANCFNTTSGTTVMATCCCYGDGCNASPSMLPLASSLFAVMISMFILS
;
A
#
# COMPACT_ATOMS: atom_id res chain seq x y z
N MET A 1 -20.27 -19.76 35.20
CA MET A 1 -19.84 -19.81 33.78
C MET A 1 -18.75 -20.87 33.69
N SER A 2 -18.92 -21.87 32.81
CA SER A 2 -18.07 -23.06 32.74
C SER A 2 -16.65 -22.69 32.29
N SER A 3 -15.62 -23.33 32.85
CA SER A 3 -14.22 -23.15 32.48
C SER A 3 -13.94 -23.30 30.97
N GLN A 4 -14.82 -23.99 30.24
CA GLN A 4 -14.72 -24.17 28.79
C GLN A 4 -15.10 -22.91 28.00
N THR A 5 -16.02 -22.07 28.52
CA THR A 5 -16.43 -20.83 27.85
C THR A 5 -15.33 -19.78 27.90
N THR A 6 -14.54 -19.76 28.97
CA THR A 6 -13.40 -18.84 29.14
C THR A 6 -12.27 -19.16 28.16
N ILE A 7 -11.99 -20.43 27.89
CA ILE A 7 -10.93 -20.86 26.94
C ILE A 7 -11.30 -20.48 25.50
N LEU A 8 -12.56 -20.68 25.11
CA LEU A 8 -13.05 -20.31 23.77
C LEU A 8 -13.01 -18.79 23.55
N ILE A 9 -13.31 -18.00 24.58
CA ILE A 9 -13.20 -16.54 24.53
C ILE A 9 -11.73 -16.11 24.39
N VAL A 10 -10.80 -16.73 25.13
CA VAL A 10 -9.37 -16.41 25.02
C VAL A 10 -8.80 -16.77 23.64
N LEU A 11 -9.19 -17.91 23.06
CA LEU A 11 -8.78 -18.28 21.69
C LEU A 11 -9.36 -17.34 20.62
N ALA A 12 -10.57 -16.80 20.82
CA ALA A 12 -11.19 -15.84 19.91
C ALA A 12 -10.52 -14.46 19.93
N ILE A 13 -9.94 -14.04 21.07
CA ILE A 13 -9.24 -12.75 21.21
C ILE A 13 -7.86 -12.79 20.53
N VAL A 14 -7.21 -13.97 20.49
CA VAL A 14 -5.89 -14.14 19.83
C VAL A 14 -6.00 -14.09 18.29
N GLY A 15 -7.20 -14.25 17.72
CA GLY A 15 -7.40 -14.42 16.28
C GLY A 15 -7.58 -13.17 15.42
N ALA A 16 -7.53 -11.94 15.98
CA ALA A 16 -7.93 -10.76 15.20
C ALA A 16 -7.06 -9.51 15.41
N THR A 17 -5.74 -9.67 15.60
CA THR A 17 -4.81 -8.57 15.29
C THR A 17 -4.39 -8.69 13.83
N TYR A 18 -5.31 -8.42 12.91
CA TYR A 18 -4.96 -8.24 11.51
C TYR A 18 -4.13 -6.95 11.44
N GLY A 19 -2.81 -7.11 11.44
CA GLY A 19 -1.89 -6.01 11.14
C GLY A 19 -2.06 -5.61 9.68
N LEU A 20 -1.84 -4.33 9.39
CA LEU A 20 -1.75 -3.82 8.02
C LEU A 20 -0.77 -4.70 7.22
N ARG A 21 -1.08 -5.00 5.96
CA ARG A 21 -0.19 -5.74 5.07
C ARG A 21 0.19 -4.87 3.88
N CYS A 22 1.48 -4.74 3.61
CA CYS A 22 1.98 -3.91 2.52
C CYS A 22 2.85 -4.73 1.57
N HIS A 23 3.06 -4.20 0.36
CA HIS A 23 4.15 -4.67 -0.48
C HIS A 23 5.47 -4.19 0.11
N LEU A 24 6.42 -5.11 0.29
CA LEU A 24 7.75 -4.83 0.82
C LEU A 24 8.79 -5.05 -0.28
N ILE A 25 9.49 -3.99 -0.65
CA ILE A 25 10.58 -3.99 -1.63
C ILE A 25 11.66 -3.07 -1.07
N SER A 26 12.82 -3.64 -0.69
CA SER A 26 13.93 -2.83 -0.16
C SER A 26 14.50 -1.90 -1.23
N TYR A 27 14.76 -2.45 -2.43
CA TYR A 27 15.21 -1.69 -3.60
C TYR A 27 14.74 -2.37 -4.89
N GLY A 28 14.12 -1.61 -5.78
CA GLY A 28 13.82 -2.00 -7.14
C GLY A 28 14.29 -0.94 -8.14
N ASN A 29 14.52 -1.34 -9.38
CA ASN A 29 14.97 -0.44 -10.44
C ASN A 29 13.75 0.22 -11.12
N LEU A 30 13.78 1.55 -11.29
CA LEU A 30 12.72 2.28 -11.99
C LEU A 30 12.65 1.94 -13.49
N ASN A 31 13.79 1.58 -14.08
CA ASN A 31 13.89 1.21 -15.50
C ASN A 31 13.37 -0.20 -15.77
N ASP A 32 13.06 -0.98 -14.73
CA ASP A 32 12.35 -2.24 -14.86
C ASP A 32 10.83 -1.98 -14.69
N PRO A 33 10.07 -1.91 -15.80
CA PRO A 33 8.64 -1.64 -15.76
C PRO A 33 7.86 -2.72 -15.02
N ASN A 34 8.39 -3.94 -14.93
CA ASN A 34 7.78 -5.01 -14.17
C ASN A 34 8.05 -4.80 -12.68
N ALA A 35 9.26 -4.45 -12.27
CA ALA A 35 9.59 -4.26 -10.85
C ALA A 35 8.69 -3.19 -10.17
N ILE A 36 8.51 -2.03 -10.82
CA ILE A 36 7.73 -0.93 -10.22
C ILE A 36 6.24 -1.29 -10.06
N THR A 37 5.69 -2.00 -11.04
CA THR A 37 4.28 -2.45 -11.07
C THR A 37 4.05 -3.73 -10.30
N THR A 38 5.10 -4.49 -9.98
CA THR A 38 4.99 -5.75 -9.24
C THR A 38 4.37 -5.49 -7.87
N ALA A 39 3.16 -6.01 -7.70
CA ALA A 39 2.59 -6.37 -6.43
C ALA A 39 3.35 -7.62 -5.95
N THR A 40 4.34 -7.45 -5.07
CA THR A 40 4.96 -8.60 -4.37
C THR A 40 3.92 -9.32 -3.52
N SER A 41 4.25 -10.45 -2.91
CA SER A 41 3.37 -10.98 -1.86
C SER A 41 3.17 -9.91 -0.75
N LEU A 42 1.95 -9.83 -0.24
CA LEU A 42 1.61 -8.96 0.88
C LEU A 42 2.26 -9.50 2.15
N GLN A 43 3.06 -8.66 2.79
CA GLN A 43 3.74 -9.01 4.03
C GLN A 43 3.12 -8.24 5.18
N ASP A 44 3.00 -8.91 6.33
CA ASP A 44 2.47 -8.32 7.56
C ASP A 44 3.40 -7.22 8.07
N CYS A 45 2.81 -6.06 8.37
CA CYS A 45 3.55 -4.93 8.91
C CYS A 45 3.81 -5.10 10.41
N PRO A 46 4.90 -4.50 10.93
CA PRO A 46 5.17 -4.47 12.36
C PRO A 46 4.04 -3.75 13.14
N ILE A 47 3.92 -4.11 14.42
CA ILE A 47 2.95 -3.49 15.33
C ILE A 47 3.16 -1.96 15.35
N GLY A 48 2.07 -1.21 15.19
CA GLY A 48 2.09 0.26 15.13
C GLY A 48 2.23 0.82 13.72
N ALA A 49 2.37 -0.01 12.69
CA ALA A 49 2.24 0.43 11.31
C ALA A 49 0.77 0.71 10.95
N ASN A 50 0.50 1.93 10.50
CA ASN A 50 -0.85 2.34 10.08
C ASN A 50 -0.94 2.66 8.59
N SER A 51 0.20 2.78 7.88
CA SER A 51 0.22 3.12 6.46
C SER A 51 1.28 2.35 5.67
N CYS A 52 1.05 2.20 4.37
CA CYS A 52 2.04 1.72 3.42
C CYS A 52 2.66 2.91 2.69
N VAL A 53 3.95 2.82 2.40
CA VAL A 53 4.72 3.87 1.74
C VAL A 53 5.47 3.31 0.55
N LYS A 54 5.56 4.13 -0.50
CA LYS A 54 6.41 3.93 -1.65
C LYS A 54 7.30 5.15 -1.81
N THR A 55 8.60 4.94 -1.85
CA THR A 55 9.59 6.00 -2.09
C THR A 55 10.23 5.76 -3.45
N ILE A 56 10.41 6.83 -4.21
CA ILE A 56 11.04 6.84 -5.53
C ILE A 56 12.21 7.82 -5.43
N ASP A 57 13.41 7.36 -5.76
CA ASP A 57 14.60 8.19 -5.92
C ASP A 57 14.87 8.34 -7.43
N TYR A 58 14.53 9.51 -7.97
CA TYR A 58 14.72 9.81 -9.38
C TYR A 58 16.19 10.05 -9.74
N SER A 59 17.01 10.44 -8.76
CA SER A 59 18.44 10.68 -8.99
C SER A 59 19.19 9.36 -9.16
N ARG A 60 18.75 8.29 -8.49
CA ARG A 60 19.33 6.95 -8.59
C ARG A 60 18.52 5.99 -9.46
N ASN A 61 17.36 6.41 -9.96
CA ASN A 61 16.42 5.54 -10.68
C ASN A 61 16.08 4.26 -9.90
N VAL A 62 15.78 4.41 -8.60
CA VAL A 62 15.37 3.29 -7.74
C VAL A 62 14.09 3.61 -6.99
N PHE A 63 13.39 2.58 -6.54
CA PHE A 63 12.24 2.72 -5.65
C PHE A 63 12.28 1.70 -4.52
N SER A 64 11.53 2.00 -3.47
CA SER A 64 11.30 1.09 -2.35
C SER A 64 9.82 1.13 -1.95
N LYS A 65 9.37 0.05 -1.29
CA LYS A 65 8.03 -0.10 -0.74
C LYS A 65 8.16 -0.63 0.68
N GLN A 66 7.52 0.01 1.64
CA GLN A 66 7.63 -0.37 3.05
C GLN A 66 6.38 -0.05 3.86
N CYS A 67 6.24 -0.69 5.01
CA CYS A 67 5.31 -0.28 6.05
C CYS A 67 5.84 0.97 6.77
N GLN A 68 4.94 1.86 7.18
CA GLN A 68 5.26 3.05 7.94
C GLN A 68 4.61 2.98 9.31
N ILE A 69 5.43 3.18 10.34
CA ILE A 69 4.97 3.29 11.72
C ILE A 69 4.21 4.61 11.88
N GLY A 70 2.99 4.52 12.38
CA GLY A 70 2.10 5.67 12.55
C GLY A 70 1.53 6.22 11.24
N ASN A 71 1.07 7.47 11.32
CA ASN A 71 0.45 8.15 10.19
C ASN A 71 1.50 8.58 9.17
N CYS A 72 1.10 8.58 7.90
CA CYS A 72 1.93 9.19 6.87
C CYS A 72 2.08 10.68 7.13
N THR A 73 3.34 11.09 7.29
CA THR A 73 3.74 12.48 7.48
C THR A 73 4.76 12.85 6.41
N THR A 74 4.74 14.10 5.97
CA THR A 74 5.79 14.62 5.09
C THR A 74 7.12 14.70 5.83
N ALA A 75 8.21 14.93 5.09
CA ALA A 75 9.51 15.25 5.69
C ALA A 75 9.44 16.47 6.64
N ALA A 76 8.45 17.36 6.46
CA ALA A 76 8.18 18.51 7.33
C ALA A 76 7.24 18.20 8.51
N GLY A 77 6.85 16.93 8.70
CA GLY A 77 5.98 16.47 9.79
C GLY A 77 4.49 16.68 9.57
N ALA A 78 4.06 17.20 8.42
CA ALA A 78 2.65 17.43 8.14
C ALA A 78 1.94 16.11 7.80
N VAL A 79 0.82 15.82 8.47
CA VAL A 79 0.00 14.64 8.18
C VAL A 79 -0.53 14.72 6.75
N GLN A 80 -0.37 13.64 6.00
CA GLN A 80 -0.82 13.56 4.60
C GLN A 80 -2.21 12.94 4.49
N ALA A 81 -2.99 13.46 3.54
CA ALA A 81 -4.21 12.82 3.11
C ALA A 81 -3.91 11.41 2.53
N PRO A 82 -4.84 10.45 2.64
CA PRO A 82 -4.68 9.12 2.06
C PRO A 82 -4.36 9.18 0.56
N ALA A 83 -3.47 8.30 0.10
CA ALA A 83 -3.08 8.17 -1.31
C ALA A 83 -2.42 9.43 -1.92
N ASN A 84 -1.82 10.28 -1.10
CA ASN A 84 -1.09 11.45 -1.58
C ASN A 84 0.41 11.19 -1.74
N CYS A 85 1.01 11.84 -2.74
CA CYS A 85 2.45 11.82 -3.00
C CYS A 85 3.03 13.22 -2.83
N PHE A 86 4.20 13.31 -2.21
CA PHE A 86 4.95 14.56 -2.12
C PHE A 86 6.39 14.36 -2.58
N ASN A 87 6.92 15.38 -3.23
CA ASN A 87 8.31 15.40 -3.65
C ASN A 87 9.17 16.04 -2.55
N THR A 88 10.32 15.43 -2.29
CA THR A 88 11.34 15.96 -1.39
C THR A 88 12.60 16.17 -2.22
N THR A 89 13.06 17.42 -2.25
CA THR A 89 14.27 17.80 -2.97
C THR A 89 15.32 18.23 -1.96
N SER A 90 16.47 17.56 -1.94
CA SER A 90 17.61 17.93 -1.09
C SER A 90 18.87 18.04 -1.95
N GLY A 91 19.30 19.26 -2.24
CA GLY A 91 20.38 19.52 -3.20
C GLY A 91 20.03 18.99 -4.59
N THR A 92 20.84 18.08 -5.13
CA THR A 92 20.61 17.42 -6.44
C THR A 92 19.76 16.15 -6.35
N THR A 93 19.37 15.74 -5.13
CA THR A 93 18.53 14.55 -4.94
C THR A 93 17.05 14.91 -5.06
N VAL A 94 16.35 14.22 -5.96
CA VAL A 94 14.90 14.37 -6.18
C VAL A 94 14.23 13.06 -5.80
N MET A 95 13.42 13.09 -4.75
CA MET A 95 12.67 11.92 -4.29
C MET A 95 11.18 12.19 -4.28
N ALA A 96 10.35 11.19 -4.61
CA ALA A 96 8.92 11.21 -4.33
C ALA A 96 8.59 10.20 -3.24
N THR A 97 7.76 10.59 -2.28
CA THR A 97 7.22 9.68 -1.26
C THR A 97 5.70 9.69 -1.36
N CYS A 98 5.13 8.51 -1.60
CA CYS A 98 3.71 8.28 -1.70
C CYS A 98 3.26 7.39 -0.54
N CYS A 99 2.17 7.76 0.12
CA CYS A 99 1.61 6.95 1.20
C CYS A 99 0.16 6.62 0.94
N CYS A 100 -0.29 5.51 1.50
CA CYS A 100 -1.68 5.10 1.47
C CYS A 100 -2.02 4.29 2.72
N TYR A 101 -3.32 4.19 2.99
CA TYR A 101 -3.85 3.44 4.12
C TYR A 101 -4.66 2.26 3.58
N GLY A 102 -4.53 1.09 4.21
CA GLY A 102 -5.18 -0.16 3.80
C GLY A 102 -4.21 -1.16 3.16
N ASP A 103 -4.62 -2.42 3.16
CA ASP A 103 -3.76 -3.52 2.74
C ASP A 103 -3.39 -3.40 1.24
N GLY A 104 -2.09 -3.54 0.94
CA GLY A 104 -1.58 -3.60 -0.42
C GLY A 104 -1.71 -2.32 -1.24
N CYS A 105 -2.14 -1.22 -0.62
CA CYS A 105 -2.42 0.03 -1.34
C CYS A 105 -1.17 0.64 -2.02
N ASN A 106 0.04 0.25 -1.59
CA ASN A 106 1.30 0.70 -2.18
C ASN A 106 1.72 -0.12 -3.41
N ALA A 107 0.82 -0.97 -3.92
CA ALA A 107 0.91 -1.47 -5.29
C ALA A 107 0.94 -0.27 -6.23
N SER A 108 1.85 -0.29 -7.21
CA SER A 108 1.79 0.74 -8.25
C SER A 108 0.72 0.32 -9.24
N PRO A 109 -0.15 1.24 -9.70
CA PRO A 109 -1.07 0.90 -10.77
C PRO A 109 -0.23 0.44 -11.96
N SER A 110 -0.34 -0.85 -12.31
CA SER A 110 0.04 -1.29 -13.64
C SER A 110 -0.80 -0.46 -14.59
N MET A 111 -0.17 0.28 -15.49
CA MET A 111 -0.85 0.95 -16.59
C MET A 111 -1.41 -0.12 -17.55
N LEU A 112 -2.36 -0.94 -17.10
CA LEU A 112 -3.32 -1.57 -18.00
C LEU A 112 -4.39 -0.50 -18.25
N PRO A 113 -4.59 -0.09 -19.51
CA PRO A 113 -5.54 0.96 -19.83
C PRO A 113 -6.94 0.48 -19.46
N LEU A 114 -7.65 1.22 -18.60
CA LEU A 114 -9.10 1.50 -18.54
C LEU A 114 -10.14 0.43 -18.98
N ALA A 115 -9.82 -0.85 -19.13
CA ALA A 115 -10.72 -1.83 -19.73
C ALA A 115 -11.80 -2.32 -18.77
N SER A 116 -11.65 -2.11 -17.46
CA SER A 116 -12.61 -2.56 -16.45
C SER A 116 -13.88 -1.69 -16.37
N SER A 117 -13.88 -0.48 -16.92
CA SER A 117 -15.10 0.36 -16.96
C SER A 117 -16.00 0.10 -18.17
N LEU A 118 -15.51 -0.59 -19.21
CA LEU A 118 -16.30 -0.88 -20.42
C LEU A 118 -17.19 -2.13 -20.27
N PHE A 119 -16.78 -3.13 -19.47
CA PHE A 119 -17.60 -4.34 -19.29
C PHE A 119 -18.87 -4.10 -18.46
N ALA A 120 -18.85 -3.16 -17.51
CA ALA A 120 -20.04 -2.83 -16.72
C ALA A 120 -21.15 -2.18 -17.56
N VAL A 121 -20.80 -1.39 -18.58
CA VAL A 121 -21.78 -0.69 -19.44
C VAL A 121 -22.42 -1.65 -20.46
N MET A 122 -21.67 -2.62 -20.98
CA MET A 122 -22.19 -3.57 -21.98
C MET A 122 -23.21 -4.54 -21.39
N ILE A 123 -23.09 -4.92 -20.11
CA ILE A 123 -24.07 -5.78 -19.44
C ILE A 123 -25.40 -5.03 -19.22
N SER A 124 -25.36 -3.73 -18.91
CA SER A 124 -26.57 -2.93 -18.75
C SER A 124 -27.35 -2.75 -20.05
N MET A 125 -26.68 -2.74 -21.21
CA MET A 125 -27.33 -2.59 -22.50
C MET A 125 -28.01 -3.88 -22.98
N PHE A 126 -27.45 -5.06 -22.65
CA PHE A 126 -28.04 -6.36 -23.01
C PHE A 126 -29.18 -6.82 -22.11
N ILE A 127 -29.31 -6.28 -20.88
CA ILE A 127 -30.40 -6.64 -19.96
C ILE A 127 -31.63 -5.72 -20.18
N LEU A 128 -31.46 -4.56 -20.82
CA LEU A 128 -32.54 -3.61 -21.14
C LEU A 128 -32.99 -3.64 -22.62
N SER A 129 -32.48 -4.55 -23.44
CA SER A 129 -32.95 -4.86 -24.79
C SER A 129 -33.73 -6.18 -24.81
#